data_AF-A0A7W8B7I2-F1
#
_entry.id   AF-A0A7W8B7I2-F1
#
_cell.length_a   1.000
_cell.length_b   1.000
_cell.length_c   1.000
_cell.angle_alpha   90.00
_cell.angle_beta   90.00
_cell.angle_gamma   90.00
#
_symmetry.space_group_name_H-M   'P 1'
#
loop_
_entity.id
_entity.type
_entity.pdbx_description
1 polymer ?
#
loop_
_entity_poly.entity_id
_entity_poly.type
_entity_poly.pdbx_seq_one_letter_code
_entity_poly.pdbx_strand_id
1 'polypeptide(L)'
;MPPGPETTADDMSAPVGEAAPDAPRPPSPSRITRFGRLVRREAPRTGLAVLAGLALALSFPPYDLWPLSGLAVAALALLTRGRTLRQGAWTGFALGLPFFFVLLRWLRVVGYDAVVGLSVIEALFLAVLGAGLALVSRLPAWPLWGACLWVAEELARDRLPFGGFPWGRLAFANTASPLTPLAALGGAPLVTFAVALAGGLLAFAVAALVRPRALGGSATPEDPEAPGRGPGTVRAALPGVEALALAAAVVLAGYAVPVPTGADDTVDVALVQGNVQNPGMDFLGRPMMILDNHVDATLALAKDIKEGRARKPDLVIWPENSSDLDPFRYGQAYARIEEAVKAVGVPVLVGALVDHPGKSGYVDNNGIVWDPRTGPGASYTKQHPVPFGEYVPFRDQLSKVITRLQRVQRDFYPGDHTGVLQVGPARLGDVICFEVAYDEIVRDTVTAGARALVVQTNNATYGRTGQPEQQLAMSRLRAVEHGRSVVTVATSGISAVVAPDGEVLQRSEEFTRDVIQARIPLRDGATVADRVGAGPEWALAMVGLLSCAAAFLIGRRGHRRDVKEKGQQ
;
A
#
# COMPACT_ATOMS: atom_id res chain seq x y z
N MET A 1 -8.72 -92.01 76.52
CA MET A 1 -7.58 -92.44 75.69
C MET A 1 -7.26 -91.32 74.70
N PRO A 2 -6.00 -90.86 74.57
CA PRO A 2 -5.57 -89.65 73.84
C PRO A 2 -5.10 -89.99 72.39
N PRO A 3 -4.43 -89.11 71.58
CA PRO A 3 -4.12 -87.65 71.69
C PRO A 3 -4.32 -86.76 70.41
N GLY A 4 -4.41 -85.43 70.62
CA GLY A 4 -3.79 -84.31 69.84
C GLY A 4 -4.33 -83.87 68.45
N PRO A 5 -3.96 -82.68 67.91
CA PRO A 5 -3.23 -81.55 68.53
C PRO A 5 -3.77 -80.12 68.18
N GLU A 6 -3.05 -79.13 68.73
CA GLU A 6 -2.73 -77.79 68.20
C GLU A 6 -3.59 -76.55 68.52
N THR A 7 -2.83 -75.55 68.96
CA THR A 7 -3.13 -74.29 69.62
C THR A 7 -3.49 -73.16 68.66
N THR A 8 -4.37 -72.29 69.14
CA THR A 8 -4.82 -71.01 68.60
C THR A 8 -3.66 -70.05 68.29
N ALA A 9 -3.57 -69.58 67.04
CA ALA A 9 -2.82 -68.39 66.66
C ALA A 9 -3.78 -67.20 66.67
N ASP A 10 -3.56 -66.28 67.63
CA ASP A 10 -4.28 -65.01 67.72
C ASP A 10 -3.30 -63.88 67.40
N ASP A 11 -3.72 -63.10 66.40
CA ASP A 11 -3.43 -61.69 66.11
C ASP A 11 -1.99 -61.14 66.31
N MET A 12 -1.24 -61.04 65.20
CA MET A 12 -0.16 -60.08 65.04
C MET A 12 -0.42 -59.19 63.82
N SER A 13 -0.85 -57.96 64.10
CA SER A 13 -0.92 -56.85 63.17
C SER A 13 0.46 -56.59 62.53
N ALA A 14 0.58 -56.83 61.22
CA ALA A 14 1.70 -56.35 60.43
C ALA A 14 1.54 -54.84 60.15
N PRO A 15 2.57 -54.01 60.35
CA PRO A 15 2.50 -52.59 60.04
C PRO A 15 2.41 -52.38 58.52
N VAL A 16 1.46 -51.54 58.12
CA VAL A 16 1.32 -50.99 56.77
C VAL A 16 2.66 -50.38 56.36
N GLY A 17 3.22 -50.86 55.26
CA GLY A 17 4.40 -50.27 54.65
C GLY A 17 4.15 -48.79 54.37
N GLU A 18 4.95 -47.95 55.01
CA GLU A 18 4.97 -46.50 54.83
C GLU A 18 5.27 -46.21 53.35
N ALA A 19 4.26 -45.74 52.61
CA ALA A 19 4.47 -45.25 51.26
C ALA A 19 5.44 -44.07 51.35
N ALA A 20 6.57 -44.17 50.65
CA ALA A 20 7.55 -43.10 50.55
C ALA A 20 6.84 -41.77 50.22
N PRO A 21 7.14 -40.66 50.91
CA PRO A 21 6.51 -39.39 50.62
C PRO A 21 6.81 -39.01 49.16
N ASP A 22 5.75 -38.81 48.39
CA ASP A 22 5.79 -38.31 47.02
C ASP A 22 6.76 -37.12 46.96
N ALA A 23 7.87 -37.28 46.23
CA ALA A 23 8.86 -36.22 46.08
C ALA A 23 8.14 -34.94 45.64
N PRO A 24 8.36 -33.79 46.30
CA PRO A 24 7.64 -32.57 45.98
C PRO A 24 7.85 -32.23 44.51
N ARG A 25 6.76 -32.27 43.73
CA ARG A 25 6.79 -31.91 42.31
C ARG A 25 7.46 -30.54 42.18
N PRO A 26 8.48 -30.39 41.32
CA PRO A 26 9.17 -29.12 41.18
C PRO A 26 8.15 -28.01 40.88
N PRO A 27 8.26 -26.84 41.53
CA PRO A 27 7.27 -25.78 41.40
C PRO A 27 7.12 -25.41 39.92
N SER A 28 5.88 -25.37 39.43
CA SER A 28 5.63 -25.00 38.04
C SER A 28 6.24 -23.63 37.78
N PRO A 29 7.02 -23.44 36.70
CA PRO A 29 7.71 -22.19 36.46
C PRO A 29 6.72 -21.03 36.46
N SER A 30 7.12 -19.89 37.06
CA SER A 30 6.25 -18.71 37.14
C SER A 30 5.84 -18.25 35.73
N ARG A 31 4.73 -17.51 35.63
CA ARG A 31 4.26 -16.94 34.34
C ARG A 31 5.37 -16.10 33.68
N ILE A 32 6.17 -15.39 34.47
CA ILE A 32 7.31 -14.58 34.03
C ILE A 32 8.41 -15.46 33.42
N THR A 33 8.78 -16.56 34.07
CA THR A 33 9.80 -17.48 33.55
C THR A 33 9.34 -18.18 32.26
N ARG A 34 8.06 -18.55 32.17
CA ARG A 34 7.48 -19.11 30.94
C ARG A 34 7.47 -18.09 29.80
N PHE A 35 7.10 -16.85 30.09
CA PHE A 35 7.12 -15.76 29.13
C PHE A 35 8.54 -15.47 28.64
N GLY A 36 9.52 -15.37 29.54
CA GLY A 36 10.93 -15.16 29.17
C GLY A 36 11.50 -16.27 28.28
N ARG A 37 11.14 -17.54 28.54
CA ARG A 37 11.51 -18.67 27.66
C ARG A 37 10.86 -18.57 26.28
N LEU A 38 9.58 -18.15 26.22
CA LEU A 38 8.88 -17.92 24.95
C LEU A 38 9.54 -16.80 24.13
N VAL A 39 9.86 -15.68 24.78
CA VAL A 39 10.54 -14.54 24.13
C VAL A 39 11.88 -14.97 23.55
N ARG A 40 12.73 -15.66 24.33
CA ARG A 40 14.03 -16.16 23.81
C ARG A 40 13.87 -17.13 22.65
N ARG A 41 12.82 -17.97 22.67
CA ARG A 41 12.53 -18.93 21.60
C ARG A 41 12.03 -18.28 20.31
N GLU A 42 11.30 -17.17 20.41
CA GLU A 42 10.73 -16.45 19.26
C GLU A 42 11.58 -15.25 18.80
N ALA A 43 12.61 -14.87 19.56
CA ALA A 43 13.50 -13.74 19.22
C ALA A 43 14.13 -13.85 17.82
N PRO A 44 14.68 -15.02 17.38
CA PRO A 44 15.22 -15.12 16.03
C PRO A 44 14.17 -14.89 14.93
N ARG A 45 12.94 -15.38 15.13
CA ARG A 45 11.84 -15.18 14.17
C ARG A 45 11.37 -13.74 14.14
N THR A 46 11.28 -13.12 15.31
CA THR A 46 10.94 -11.70 15.43
C THR A 46 12.00 -10.85 14.73
N GLY A 47 13.29 -11.16 14.91
CA GLY A 47 14.38 -10.50 14.18
C GLY A 47 14.28 -10.67 12.67
N LEU A 48 14.00 -11.87 12.17
CA LEU A 48 13.78 -12.12 10.74
C LEU A 48 12.54 -11.41 10.19
N ALA A 49 11.46 -11.33 10.97
CA ALA A 49 10.26 -10.58 10.59
C ALA A 49 10.56 -9.07 10.47
N VAL A 50 11.32 -8.51 11.41
CA VAL A 50 11.77 -7.12 11.35
C VAL A 50 12.64 -6.86 10.11
N LEU A 51 13.59 -7.75 9.82
CA LEU A 51 14.43 -7.64 8.62
C LEU A 51 13.61 -7.73 7.33
N ALA A 52 12.60 -8.60 7.28
CA ALA A 52 11.66 -8.69 6.16
C ALA A 52 10.82 -7.41 6.01
N GLY A 53 10.42 -6.78 7.12
CA GLY A 53 9.71 -5.50 7.11
C GLY A 53 10.58 -4.35 6.58
N LEU A 54 11.84 -4.30 6.99
CA LEU A 54 12.81 -3.34 6.43
C LEU A 54 13.06 -3.60 4.94
N ALA A 55 13.19 -4.86 4.53
CA ALA A 55 13.33 -5.21 3.12
C ALA A 55 12.08 -4.78 2.31
N LEU A 56 10.89 -4.97 2.86
CA LEU A 56 9.65 -4.49 2.25
C LEU A 56 9.66 -2.96 2.12
N ALA A 57 10.11 -2.21 3.12
CA ALA A 57 10.20 -0.75 3.03
C ALA A 57 11.16 -0.29 1.91
N LEU A 58 12.28 -1.00 1.72
CA LEU A 58 13.24 -0.72 0.65
C LEU A 58 12.73 -1.09 -0.75
N SER A 59 11.58 -1.79 -0.85
CA SER A 59 10.95 -2.04 -2.14
C SER A 59 10.17 -0.84 -2.69
N PHE A 60 9.91 0.17 -1.85
CA PHE A 60 9.21 1.40 -2.24
C PHE A 60 10.20 2.52 -2.60
N PRO A 61 9.74 3.54 -3.35
CA PRO A 61 10.50 4.76 -3.53
C PRO A 61 10.88 5.41 -2.18
N PRO A 62 12.07 6.02 -2.07
CA PRO A 62 13.02 6.32 -3.15
C PRO A 62 14.03 5.20 -3.47
N TYR A 63 13.89 4.01 -2.87
CA TYR A 63 14.87 2.92 -3.01
C TYR A 63 14.57 2.00 -4.20
N ASP A 64 13.28 1.77 -4.47
CA ASP A 64 12.77 1.05 -5.65
C ASP A 64 13.36 -0.36 -5.88
N LEU A 65 13.76 -1.05 -4.80
CA LEU A 65 14.25 -2.43 -4.85
C LEU A 65 13.08 -3.42 -4.87
N TRP A 66 12.24 -3.35 -5.91
CA TRP A 66 10.98 -4.08 -6.02
C TRP A 66 11.05 -5.59 -5.71
N PRO A 67 12.13 -6.37 -6.02
CA PRO A 67 12.16 -7.80 -5.70
C PRO A 67 12.09 -8.09 -4.20
N LEU A 68 12.50 -7.14 -3.36
CA LEU A 68 12.43 -7.27 -1.90
C LEU A 68 10.99 -7.41 -1.40
N SER A 69 10.00 -6.89 -2.14
CA SER A 69 8.58 -7.05 -1.80
C SER A 69 8.18 -8.54 -1.80
N GLY A 70 8.48 -9.28 -2.87
CA GLY A 70 8.22 -10.71 -2.97
C GLY A 70 9.01 -11.53 -1.94
N LEU A 71 10.26 -11.16 -1.65
CA LEU A 71 11.07 -11.81 -0.61
C LEU A 71 10.52 -11.58 0.79
N ALA A 72 10.02 -10.39 1.10
CA ALA A 72 9.39 -10.09 2.37
C ALA A 72 8.09 -10.88 2.57
N VAL A 73 7.27 -11.00 1.51
CA VAL A 73 6.08 -11.88 1.53
C VAL A 73 6.49 -13.33 1.79
N ALA A 74 7.52 -13.82 1.07
CA ALA A 74 8.02 -15.19 1.25
C ALA A 74 8.49 -15.44 2.68
N ALA A 75 9.22 -14.48 3.27
CA ALA A 75 9.68 -14.55 4.65
C ALA A 75 8.49 -14.61 5.63
N LEU A 76 7.48 -13.75 5.48
CA LEU A 76 6.30 -13.75 6.34
C LEU A 76 5.54 -15.09 6.26
N ALA A 77 5.34 -15.60 5.04
CA ALA A 77 4.70 -16.88 4.80
C ALA A 77 5.45 -18.05 5.48
N LEU A 78 6.78 -18.09 5.38
CA LEU A 78 7.61 -19.10 6.05
C LEU A 78 7.55 -18.98 7.58
N LEU A 79 7.64 -17.75 8.10
CA LEU A 79 7.68 -17.49 9.54
C LEU A 79 6.35 -17.80 10.24
N THR A 80 5.23 -17.63 9.53
CA THR A 80 3.87 -17.91 10.04
C THR A 80 3.45 -19.38 9.87
N ARG A 81 4.15 -20.16 9.04
CA ARG A 81 3.80 -21.57 8.78
C ARG A 81 3.92 -22.44 10.03
N GLY A 82 2.88 -23.24 10.28
CA GLY A 82 2.82 -24.16 11.42
C GLY A 82 2.74 -23.45 12.78
N ARG A 83 2.31 -22.19 12.81
CA ARG A 83 2.18 -21.38 14.03
C ARG A 83 0.76 -21.35 14.57
N THR A 84 0.64 -20.86 15.79
CA THR A 84 -0.65 -20.44 16.36
C THR A 84 -1.06 -19.07 15.79
N LEU A 85 -2.36 -18.74 15.87
CA LEU A 85 -2.89 -17.44 15.44
C LEU A 85 -2.17 -16.27 16.13
N ARG A 86 -1.87 -16.39 17.43
CA ARG A 86 -1.20 -15.35 18.22
C ARG A 86 0.25 -15.13 17.78
N GLN A 87 0.98 -16.21 17.51
CA GLN A 87 2.35 -16.14 16.99
C GLN A 87 2.38 -15.57 15.56
N GLY A 88 1.41 -15.96 14.74
CA GLY A 88 1.22 -15.38 13.41
C GLY A 88 0.96 -13.88 13.49
N ALA A 89 0.05 -13.46 14.37
CA ALA A 89 -0.25 -12.05 14.59
C ALA A 89 0.96 -11.24 15.03
N TRP A 90 1.73 -11.75 15.99
CA TRP A 90 2.96 -11.10 16.42
C TRP A 90 3.98 -10.99 15.29
N THR A 91 4.12 -12.03 14.47
CA THR A 91 5.08 -12.03 13.35
C THR A 91 4.68 -11.02 12.28
N GLY A 92 3.37 -10.94 11.96
CA GLY A 92 2.82 -9.92 11.08
C GLY A 92 3.05 -8.50 11.61
N PHE A 93 2.77 -8.28 12.90
CA PHE A 93 3.03 -7.00 13.55
C PHE A 93 4.53 -6.62 13.56
N ALA A 94 5.41 -7.57 13.88
CA ALA A 94 6.86 -7.37 13.93
C ALA A 94 7.46 -7.07 12.55
N LEU A 95 6.83 -7.54 11.47
CA LEU A 95 7.15 -7.14 10.10
C LEU A 95 6.58 -5.76 9.77
N GLY A 96 5.29 -5.54 10.07
CA GLY A 96 4.58 -4.32 9.69
C GLY A 96 5.10 -3.06 10.36
N LEU A 97 5.45 -3.13 11.65
CA LEU A 97 5.87 -1.95 12.39
C LEU A 97 7.13 -1.27 11.80
N PRO A 98 8.27 -1.97 11.58
CA PRO A 98 9.43 -1.35 10.94
C PRO A 98 9.16 -0.98 9.47
N PHE A 99 8.32 -1.75 8.77
CA PHE A 99 7.92 -1.44 7.40
C PHE A 99 7.24 -0.07 7.31
N PHE A 100 6.13 0.12 8.02
CA PHE A 100 5.38 1.37 7.98
C PHE A 100 6.16 2.52 8.62
N PHE A 101 6.97 2.27 9.65
CA PHE A 101 7.79 3.32 10.24
C PHE A 101 8.78 3.92 9.23
N VAL A 102 9.44 3.08 8.42
CA VAL A 102 10.36 3.56 7.38
C VAL A 102 9.59 4.17 6.21
N LEU A 103 8.52 3.52 5.75
CA LEU A 103 7.70 3.98 4.63
C LEU A 103 7.10 5.36 4.90
N LEU A 104 6.57 5.57 6.11
CA LEU A 104 5.83 6.75 6.53
C LEU A 104 6.69 7.77 7.28
N ARG A 105 8.02 7.60 7.27
CA ARG A 105 8.95 8.53 7.91
C ARG A 105 8.80 9.97 7.43
N TRP A 106 8.25 10.18 6.24
CA TRP A 106 7.98 11.49 5.66
C TRP A 106 6.97 12.31 6.48
N LEU A 107 6.09 11.65 7.25
CA LEU A 107 5.18 12.32 8.19
C LEU A 107 5.89 12.99 9.38
N ARG A 108 7.21 12.81 9.53
CA ARG A 108 8.00 13.49 10.57
C ARG A 108 7.88 15.01 10.52
N VAL A 109 7.54 15.59 9.36
CA VAL A 109 7.28 17.03 9.19
C VAL A 109 6.07 17.48 10.01
N VAL A 110 5.08 16.59 10.19
CA VAL A 110 3.92 16.79 11.08
C VAL A 110 4.28 16.45 12.54
N GLY A 111 4.98 15.33 12.73
CA GLY A 111 5.56 14.92 14.01
C GLY A 111 5.79 13.41 14.11
N TYR A 112 6.74 13.00 14.95
CA TYR A 112 7.08 11.59 15.13
C TYR A 112 5.97 10.77 15.79
N ASP A 113 5.12 11.39 16.59
CA ASP A 113 3.93 10.76 17.14
C ASP A 113 2.91 10.38 16.06
N ALA A 114 2.78 11.19 14.99
CA ALA A 114 1.98 10.81 13.82
C ALA A 114 2.60 9.64 13.06
N VAL A 115 3.93 9.65 12.85
CA VAL A 115 4.66 8.54 12.23
C VAL A 115 4.44 7.26 13.02
N VAL A 116 4.68 7.27 14.33
CA VAL A 116 4.54 6.10 15.20
C VAL A 116 3.09 5.64 15.28
N GLY A 117 2.16 6.56 15.53
CA GLY A 117 0.74 6.25 15.69
C GLY A 117 0.15 5.58 14.45
N LEU A 118 0.37 6.19 13.27
CA LEU A 118 -0.10 5.61 12.01
C LEU A 118 0.61 4.29 11.71
N SER A 119 1.93 4.20 11.90
CA SER A 119 2.67 2.95 11.66
C SER A 119 2.18 1.80 12.54
N VAL A 120 1.79 2.07 13.79
CA VAL A 120 1.20 1.06 14.67
C VAL A 120 -0.16 0.61 14.15
N ILE A 121 -1.03 1.54 13.76
CA ILE A 121 -2.37 1.23 13.22
C ILE A 121 -2.23 0.38 11.96
N GLU A 122 -1.41 0.80 11.00
CA GLU A 122 -1.17 0.07 9.76
C GLU A 122 -0.55 -1.31 10.04
N ALA A 123 0.38 -1.43 11.00
CA ALA A 123 0.97 -2.71 11.38
C ALA A 123 -0.03 -3.69 12.03
N LEU A 124 -1.15 -3.21 12.59
CA LEU A 124 -2.21 -4.08 13.12
C LEU A 124 -2.93 -4.84 12.00
N PHE A 125 -3.06 -4.26 10.81
CA PHE A 125 -3.61 -4.97 9.65
C PHE A 125 -2.70 -6.12 9.22
N LEU A 126 -1.38 -5.90 9.17
CA LEU A 126 -0.42 -7.00 8.94
C LEU A 126 -0.39 -8.02 10.09
N ALA A 127 -0.72 -7.63 11.33
CA ALA A 127 -0.94 -8.58 12.41
C ALA A 127 -2.14 -9.49 12.14
N VAL A 128 -3.26 -8.94 11.67
CA VAL A 128 -4.43 -9.75 11.27
C VAL A 128 -4.07 -10.68 10.11
N LEU A 129 -3.34 -10.17 9.10
CA LEU A 129 -2.82 -10.98 8.00
C LEU A 129 -1.93 -12.12 8.51
N GLY A 130 -0.98 -11.84 9.39
CA GLY A 130 -0.08 -12.85 9.97
C GLY A 130 -0.83 -13.98 10.71
N ALA A 131 -1.92 -13.64 11.41
CA ALA A 131 -2.81 -14.63 12.01
C ALA A 131 -3.53 -15.48 10.95
N GLY A 132 -4.04 -14.84 9.90
CA GLY A 132 -4.67 -15.49 8.75
C GLY A 132 -3.72 -16.44 8.03
N LEU A 133 -2.48 -16.00 7.74
CA LEU A 133 -1.43 -16.83 7.13
C LEU A 133 -1.11 -18.06 7.99
N ALA A 134 -0.98 -17.90 9.31
CA ALA A 134 -0.76 -19.03 10.21
C ALA A 134 -1.92 -20.04 10.16
N LEU A 135 -3.15 -19.58 9.97
CA LEU A 135 -4.34 -20.41 9.83
C LEU A 135 -4.39 -21.15 8.49
N VAL A 136 -4.28 -20.43 7.37
CA VAL A 136 -4.41 -21.00 6.02
C VAL A 136 -3.19 -21.78 5.57
N SER A 137 -2.04 -21.63 6.24
CA SER A 137 -0.84 -22.46 6.03
C SER A 137 -1.06 -23.97 6.24
N ARG A 138 -2.21 -24.34 6.80
CA ARG A 138 -2.66 -25.71 7.05
C ARG A 138 -3.44 -26.32 5.87
N LEU A 139 -3.89 -25.49 4.93
CA LEU A 139 -4.62 -25.92 3.75
C LEU A 139 -3.65 -26.36 2.63
N PRO A 140 -4.09 -27.25 1.72
CA PRO A 140 -3.38 -27.45 0.46
C PRO A 140 -3.38 -26.14 -0.34
N ALA A 141 -2.36 -25.96 -1.19
CA ALA A 141 -2.18 -24.73 -1.98
C ALA A 141 -2.19 -23.44 -1.13
N TRP A 142 -1.68 -23.50 0.11
CA TRP A 142 -1.61 -22.34 1.00
C TRP A 142 -0.99 -21.06 0.41
N PRO A 143 -0.06 -21.08 -0.57
CA PRO A 143 0.39 -19.85 -1.22
C PRO A 143 -0.75 -19.04 -1.86
N LEU A 144 -1.72 -19.72 -2.47
CA LEU A 144 -2.88 -19.09 -3.11
C LEU A 144 -3.76 -18.38 -2.09
N TRP A 145 -4.12 -19.08 -1.01
CA TRP A 145 -4.95 -18.51 0.05
C TRP A 145 -4.25 -17.35 0.76
N GLY A 146 -2.93 -17.45 0.95
CA GLY A 146 -2.13 -16.37 1.50
C GLY A 146 -2.11 -15.12 0.62
N ALA A 147 -2.01 -15.29 -0.70
CA ALA A 147 -2.09 -14.17 -1.65
C ALA A 147 -3.45 -13.49 -1.63
N CYS A 148 -4.54 -14.26 -1.58
CA CYS A 148 -5.90 -13.73 -1.44
C CYS A 148 -6.09 -12.96 -0.12
N LEU A 149 -5.51 -13.44 0.99
CA LEU A 149 -5.56 -12.75 2.27
C LEU A 149 -4.76 -11.44 2.27
N TRP A 150 -3.68 -11.35 1.49
CA TRP A 150 -2.97 -10.10 1.33
C TRP A 150 -3.85 -9.03 0.68
N VAL A 151 -4.56 -9.40 -0.39
CA VAL A 151 -5.55 -8.50 -1.02
C VAL A 151 -6.67 -8.14 -0.05
N ALA A 152 -7.15 -9.10 0.76
CA ALA A 152 -8.18 -8.83 1.76
C ALA A 152 -7.72 -7.82 2.84
N GLU A 153 -6.45 -7.86 3.23
CA GLU A 153 -5.86 -6.93 4.17
C GLU A 153 -5.78 -5.52 3.57
N GLU A 154 -5.26 -5.41 2.34
CA GLU A 154 -5.16 -4.12 1.65
C GLU A 154 -6.56 -3.53 1.40
N LEU A 155 -7.54 -4.33 0.95
CA LEU A 155 -8.94 -3.92 0.80
C LEU A 155 -9.49 -3.25 2.07
N ALA A 156 -9.18 -3.82 3.25
CA ALA A 156 -9.64 -3.31 4.52
C ALA A 156 -8.89 -2.03 4.93
N ARG A 157 -7.56 -2.02 4.77
CA ARG A 157 -6.67 -0.91 5.14
C ARG A 157 -6.89 0.32 4.28
N ASP A 158 -7.19 0.12 3.00
CA ASP A 158 -7.53 1.15 2.02
C ASP A 158 -8.85 1.85 2.32
N ARG A 159 -9.71 1.30 3.20
CA ARG A 159 -11.05 1.85 3.51
C ARG A 159 -11.30 2.15 4.98
N LEU A 160 -10.50 1.60 5.90
CA LEU A 160 -10.73 1.69 7.34
C LEU A 160 -9.48 2.14 8.11
N PRO A 161 -9.62 2.96 9.16
CA PRO A 161 -10.76 3.84 9.47
C PRO A 161 -10.73 5.13 8.63
N PHE A 162 -11.81 5.92 8.67
CA PHE A 162 -11.89 7.27 8.08
C PHE A 162 -11.62 7.36 6.56
N GLY A 163 -12.04 6.36 5.79
CA GLY A 163 -11.73 6.31 4.36
C GLY A 163 -10.41 5.61 4.05
N GLY A 164 -9.67 5.16 5.07
CA GLY A 164 -8.50 4.28 4.95
C GLY A 164 -7.21 4.97 4.50
N PHE A 165 -6.16 4.18 4.34
CA PHE A 165 -4.82 4.66 4.02
C PHE A 165 -4.08 3.68 3.08
N PRO A 166 -4.21 3.85 1.75
CA PRO A 166 -3.71 2.88 0.76
C PRO A 166 -2.18 2.85 0.58
N TRP A 167 -1.42 3.59 1.38
CA TRP A 167 0.03 3.61 1.29
C TRP A 167 0.64 2.25 1.63
N GLY A 168 1.69 1.83 0.92
CA GLY A 168 2.39 0.58 1.24
C GLY A 168 1.76 -0.68 0.66
N ARG A 169 0.79 -0.57 -0.25
CA ARG A 169 0.32 -1.71 -1.06
C ARG A 169 1.45 -2.31 -1.89
N LEU A 170 1.49 -3.63 -2.03
CA LEU A 170 2.51 -4.32 -2.84
C LEU A 170 2.53 -3.84 -4.30
N ALA A 171 1.37 -3.46 -4.83
CA ALA A 171 1.25 -2.88 -6.16
C ALA A 171 2.08 -1.60 -6.34
N PHE A 172 2.14 -0.73 -5.34
CA PHE A 172 2.88 0.54 -5.41
C PHE A 172 4.41 0.36 -5.25
N ALA A 173 4.88 -0.79 -4.77
CA ALA A 173 6.28 -1.20 -4.86
C ALA A 173 6.65 -1.78 -6.24
N ASN A 174 5.66 -2.09 -7.08
CA ASN A 174 5.83 -2.82 -8.35
C ASN A 174 5.29 -2.00 -9.54
N THR A 175 5.77 -0.76 -9.66
CA THR A 175 5.32 0.23 -10.65
C THR A 175 6.27 0.35 -11.85
N ALA A 176 7.37 -0.41 -11.80
CA ALA A 176 8.42 -0.50 -12.82
C ALA A 176 8.94 -1.95 -12.94
N SER A 177 8.05 -2.93 -12.85
CA SER A 177 8.43 -4.34 -12.77
C SER A 177 7.68 -5.18 -13.80
N PRO A 178 8.10 -6.43 -14.04
CA PRO A 178 7.38 -7.37 -14.92
C PRO A 178 5.92 -7.60 -14.50
N LEU A 179 5.55 -7.26 -13.27
CA LEU A 179 4.19 -7.42 -12.73
C LEU A 179 3.30 -6.20 -12.99
N THR A 180 3.87 -5.02 -13.27
CA THR A 180 3.11 -3.77 -13.48
C THR A 180 2.01 -3.91 -14.55
N PRO A 181 2.24 -4.55 -15.71
CA PRO A 181 1.20 -4.70 -16.75
C PRO A 181 -0.08 -5.40 -16.27
N LEU A 182 -0.03 -6.23 -15.22
CA LEU A 182 -1.22 -6.88 -14.65
C LEU A 182 -2.24 -5.86 -14.12
N ALA A 183 -1.81 -4.63 -13.82
CA ALA A 183 -2.71 -3.55 -13.44
C ALA A 183 -3.76 -3.25 -14.52
N ALA A 184 -3.44 -3.41 -15.81
CA ALA A 184 -4.39 -3.21 -16.91
C ALA A 184 -5.51 -4.28 -16.97
N LEU A 185 -5.36 -5.39 -16.23
CA LEU A 185 -6.33 -6.48 -16.18
C LEU A 185 -7.24 -6.44 -14.95
N GLY A 186 -6.67 -6.20 -13.77
CA GLY A 186 -7.42 -6.26 -12.51
C GLY A 186 -6.99 -5.21 -11.49
N GLY A 187 -6.39 -4.13 -11.98
CA GLY A 187 -5.95 -3.01 -11.18
C GLY A 187 -4.81 -3.31 -10.22
N ALA A 188 -4.56 -2.37 -9.31
CA ALA A 188 -3.64 -2.55 -8.20
C ALA A 188 -3.85 -3.88 -7.41
N PRO A 189 -5.08 -4.33 -7.11
CA PRO A 189 -5.32 -5.60 -6.40
C PRO A 189 -4.71 -6.83 -7.07
N LEU A 190 -4.75 -6.90 -8.41
CA LEU A 190 -4.19 -8.04 -9.15
C LEU A 190 -2.66 -8.04 -9.11
N VAL A 191 -2.02 -6.87 -9.14
CA VAL A 191 -0.57 -6.74 -8.96
C VAL A 191 -0.19 -7.20 -7.55
N THR A 192 -0.89 -6.72 -6.52
CA THR A 192 -0.70 -7.18 -5.12
C THR A 192 -0.82 -8.70 -5.03
N PHE A 193 -1.89 -9.28 -5.60
CA PHE A 193 -2.10 -10.72 -5.61
C PHE A 193 -0.92 -11.47 -6.27
N ALA A 194 -0.45 -11.01 -7.42
CA ALA A 194 0.63 -11.65 -8.15
C ALA A 194 1.97 -11.60 -7.39
N VAL A 195 2.30 -10.46 -6.78
CA VAL A 195 3.47 -10.34 -5.90
C VAL A 195 3.34 -11.29 -4.72
N ALA A 196 2.18 -11.31 -4.07
CA ALA A 196 1.95 -12.14 -2.89
C ALA A 196 1.97 -13.65 -3.22
N LEU A 197 1.42 -14.03 -4.38
CA LEU A 197 1.44 -15.40 -4.88
C LEU A 197 2.85 -15.85 -5.23
N ALA A 198 3.61 -15.02 -5.95
CA ALA A 198 5.01 -15.31 -6.26
C ALA A 198 5.84 -15.49 -4.98
N GLY A 199 5.69 -14.59 -4.01
CA GLY A 199 6.32 -14.71 -2.69
C GLY A 199 5.91 -15.97 -1.93
N GLY A 200 4.62 -16.30 -1.92
CA GLY A 200 4.10 -17.53 -1.31
C GLY A 200 4.63 -18.80 -1.97
N LEU A 201 4.76 -18.81 -3.31
CA LEU A 201 5.31 -19.93 -4.07
C LEU A 201 6.81 -20.09 -3.85
N LEU A 202 7.57 -18.99 -3.73
CA LEU A 202 8.97 -19.02 -3.32
C LEU A 202 9.12 -19.62 -1.92
N ALA A 203 8.27 -19.21 -0.98
CA ALA A 203 8.22 -19.79 0.36
C ALA A 203 7.87 -21.29 0.33
N PHE A 204 6.96 -21.71 -0.55
CA PHE A 204 6.65 -23.12 -0.77
C PHE A 204 7.87 -23.89 -1.30
N ALA A 205 8.54 -23.36 -2.31
CA ALA A 205 9.74 -23.94 -2.90
C ALA A 205 10.84 -24.13 -1.85
N VAL A 206 11.15 -23.09 -1.07
CA VAL A 206 12.13 -23.18 0.03
C VAL A 206 11.75 -24.28 1.03
N ALA A 207 10.49 -24.32 1.47
CA ALA A 207 10.06 -25.33 2.43
C ALA A 207 10.08 -26.77 1.88
N ALA A 208 9.80 -26.94 0.59
CA ALA A 208 9.83 -28.23 -0.10
C ALA A 208 11.26 -28.72 -0.36
N LEU A 209 12.20 -27.81 -0.65
CA LEU A 209 13.60 -28.14 -0.97
C LEU A 209 14.50 -28.31 0.27
N VAL A 210 14.13 -27.71 1.41
CA VAL A 210 14.91 -27.82 2.67
C VAL A 210 14.51 -29.06 3.47
N ARG A 211 13.25 -29.51 3.42
CA ARG A 211 12.75 -30.70 4.14
C ARG A 211 13.31 -32.09 3.73
N PRO A 212 13.79 -32.37 2.51
CA PRO A 212 14.25 -33.71 2.12
C PRO A 212 15.49 -34.18 2.89
N ARG A 213 16.21 -33.29 3.58
CA ARG A 213 17.44 -33.63 4.31
C ARG A 213 17.23 -34.12 5.74
N ALA A 214 16.08 -33.84 6.37
CA ALA A 214 15.84 -34.19 7.78
C ALA A 214 15.33 -35.63 8.00
N LEU A 215 14.93 -36.34 6.93
CA LEU A 215 14.44 -37.73 6.98
C LEU A 215 15.44 -38.74 6.37
N GLY A 216 16.64 -38.31 5.99
CA GLY A 216 17.71 -39.18 5.48
C GLY A 216 18.76 -39.57 6.53
N GLY A 217 18.46 -39.39 7.82
CA GLY A 217 19.42 -39.53 8.92
C GLY A 217 18.89 -40.35 10.09
N SER A 218 18.37 -41.54 9.82
CA SER A 218 18.26 -42.62 10.82
C SER A 218 18.23 -43.97 10.08
N ALA A 219 19.23 -44.21 9.23
CA ALA A 219 19.56 -45.58 8.85
C ALA A 219 20.47 -46.12 9.96
N THR A 220 19.96 -47.10 10.70
CA THR A 220 20.75 -47.98 11.56
C THR A 220 21.91 -48.58 10.74
N PRO A 221 23.15 -48.62 11.26
CA PRO A 221 24.30 -49.11 10.54
C PRO A 221 24.38 -50.64 10.57
N GLU A 222 23.45 -51.33 9.91
CA GLU A 222 23.51 -52.79 9.72
C GLU A 222 22.92 -53.15 8.36
N ASP A 223 23.65 -52.88 7.27
CA ASP A 223 23.58 -53.62 6.00
C ASP A 223 24.61 -53.03 4.99
N PRO A 224 25.74 -53.70 4.70
CA PRO A 224 26.80 -53.17 3.83
C PRO A 224 26.55 -53.27 2.31
N GLU A 225 25.41 -53.78 1.85
CA GLU A 225 25.19 -54.05 0.41
C GLU A 225 23.92 -53.38 -0.13
N ALA A 226 24.00 -52.07 -0.42
CA ALA A 226 23.09 -51.43 -1.36
C ALA A 226 23.78 -50.28 -2.13
N PRO A 227 24.17 -50.48 -3.40
CA PRO A 227 24.70 -49.42 -4.25
C PRO A 227 23.56 -48.55 -4.79
N GLY A 228 23.68 -47.22 -4.62
CA GLY A 228 22.93 -46.24 -5.39
C GLY A 228 22.14 -45.23 -4.56
N ARG A 229 22.57 -43.97 -4.60
CA ARG A 229 21.72 -42.80 -4.33
C ARG A 229 20.51 -42.87 -5.28
N GLY A 230 19.40 -43.45 -4.84
CA GLY A 230 18.24 -43.70 -5.69
C GLY A 230 17.48 -42.44 -6.15
N PRO A 231 16.57 -42.57 -7.14
CA PRO A 231 15.74 -41.50 -7.72
C PRO A 231 14.74 -40.82 -6.75
N GLY A 232 14.73 -41.20 -5.47
CA GLY A 232 13.84 -40.65 -4.43
C GLY A 232 14.13 -39.20 -4.05
N THR A 233 15.39 -38.76 -4.14
CA THR A 233 15.77 -37.35 -3.88
C THR A 233 15.30 -36.40 -4.97
N VAL A 234 15.26 -36.86 -6.23
CA VAL A 234 14.77 -36.07 -7.38
C VAL A 234 13.25 -35.91 -7.31
N ARG A 235 12.50 -37.00 -7.01
CA ARG A 235 11.05 -36.93 -6.82
C ARG A 235 10.63 -36.08 -5.61
N ALA A 236 11.43 -36.05 -4.55
CA ALA A 236 11.16 -35.22 -3.37
C ALA A 236 11.39 -33.72 -3.62
N ALA A 237 12.25 -33.35 -4.57
CA ALA A 237 12.54 -31.95 -4.92
C ALA A 237 11.55 -31.38 -5.96
N LEU A 238 10.86 -32.24 -6.72
CA LEU A 238 10.00 -31.86 -7.84
C LEU A 238 8.94 -30.78 -7.48
N PRO A 239 8.17 -30.89 -6.38
CA PRO A 239 7.18 -29.86 -6.04
C PRO A 239 7.81 -28.50 -5.74
N GLY A 240 9.05 -28.48 -5.25
CA GLY A 240 9.78 -27.25 -4.99
C GLY A 240 10.24 -26.57 -6.27
N VAL A 241 10.70 -27.35 -7.25
CA VAL A 241 11.09 -26.86 -8.58
C VAL A 241 9.87 -26.37 -9.35
N GLU A 242 8.75 -27.10 -9.32
CA GLU A 242 7.48 -26.69 -9.92
C GLU A 242 6.97 -25.37 -9.33
N ALA A 243 7.03 -25.22 -8.01
CA ALA A 243 6.64 -23.98 -7.35
C ALA A 243 7.56 -22.80 -7.72
N LEU A 244 8.87 -23.04 -7.86
CA LEU A 244 9.81 -22.02 -8.32
C LEU A 244 9.54 -21.62 -9.79
N ALA A 245 9.28 -22.59 -10.66
CA ALA A 245 8.92 -22.34 -12.05
C ALA A 245 7.60 -21.56 -12.15
N LEU A 246 6.60 -21.91 -11.33
CA LEU A 246 5.33 -21.19 -11.26
C LEU A 246 5.51 -19.77 -10.70
N ALA A 247 6.36 -19.57 -9.69
CA ALA A 247 6.68 -18.23 -9.20
C ALA A 247 7.31 -17.36 -10.29
N ALA A 248 8.27 -17.91 -11.05
CA ALA A 248 8.87 -17.24 -12.20
C ALA A 248 7.82 -16.96 -13.29
N ALA A 249 6.94 -17.91 -13.59
CA ALA A 249 5.84 -17.72 -14.55
C ALA A 249 4.88 -16.60 -14.13
N VAL A 250 4.54 -16.51 -12.84
CA VAL A 250 3.71 -15.40 -12.31
C VAL A 250 4.41 -14.06 -12.47
N VAL A 251 5.70 -13.96 -12.15
CA VAL A 251 6.48 -12.73 -12.33
C VAL A 251 6.55 -12.33 -13.80
N LEU A 252 6.79 -13.29 -14.70
CA LEU A 252 6.91 -13.04 -16.14
C LEU A 252 5.55 -12.86 -16.84
N ALA A 253 4.43 -13.16 -16.18
CA ALA A 253 3.10 -13.11 -16.77
C ALA A 253 2.74 -11.73 -17.31
N GLY A 254 3.22 -10.65 -16.68
CA GLY A 254 2.91 -9.30 -17.15
C GLY A 254 3.52 -8.96 -18.52
N TYR A 255 4.60 -9.62 -18.95
CA TYR A 255 5.12 -9.45 -20.32
C TYR A 255 4.17 -9.97 -21.40
N ALA A 256 3.24 -10.86 -21.04
CA ALA A 256 2.21 -11.35 -21.94
C ALA A 256 0.94 -10.48 -21.93
N VAL A 257 0.85 -9.50 -21.03
CA VAL A 257 -0.32 -8.63 -20.91
C VAL A 257 -0.20 -7.47 -21.88
N PRO A 258 -1.16 -7.30 -22.81
CA PRO A 258 -1.17 -6.13 -23.68
C PRO A 258 -1.55 -4.90 -22.86
N VAL A 259 -0.65 -3.93 -22.77
CA VAL A 259 -0.95 -2.59 -22.24
C VAL A 259 -1.29 -1.70 -23.42
N PRO A 260 -2.57 -1.29 -23.58
CA PRO A 260 -2.96 -0.52 -24.74
C PRO A 260 -2.44 0.93 -24.62
N THR A 261 -1.48 1.29 -25.47
CA THR A 261 -0.81 2.60 -25.46
C THR A 261 -1.15 3.49 -26.65
N GLY A 262 -1.82 2.96 -27.69
CA GLY A 262 -2.12 3.70 -28.93
C GLY A 262 -2.93 4.97 -28.68
N ALA A 263 -2.49 6.10 -29.22
CA ALA A 263 -3.17 7.38 -29.05
C ALA A 263 -4.37 7.50 -30.03
N ASP A 264 -5.53 7.94 -29.53
CA ASP A 264 -6.66 8.33 -30.39
C ASP A 264 -6.48 9.78 -30.87
N ASP A 265 -5.79 10.59 -30.07
CA ASP A 265 -5.45 11.99 -30.34
C ASP A 265 -4.25 12.40 -29.48
N THR A 266 -3.72 13.61 -29.64
CA THR A 266 -2.64 14.14 -28.80
C THR A 266 -2.90 15.60 -28.42
N VAL A 267 -2.40 16.02 -27.26
CA VAL A 267 -2.46 17.42 -26.82
C VAL A 267 -1.09 17.87 -26.33
N ASP A 268 -0.70 19.10 -26.69
CA ASP A 268 0.51 19.74 -26.20
C ASP A 268 0.19 20.49 -24.89
N VAL A 269 0.80 20.06 -23.78
CA VAL A 269 0.56 20.61 -22.43
C VAL A 269 1.80 21.32 -21.90
N ALA A 270 1.60 22.33 -21.06
CA ALA A 270 2.64 22.90 -20.21
C ALA A 270 2.29 22.74 -18.73
N LEU A 271 3.18 22.11 -17.96
CA LEU A 271 3.05 21.93 -16.52
C LEU A 271 3.89 23.00 -15.82
N VAL A 272 3.28 23.88 -15.04
CA VAL A 272 3.96 25.01 -14.41
C VAL A 272 4.25 24.72 -12.95
N GLN A 273 5.53 24.61 -12.60
CA GLN A 273 6.00 24.42 -11.23
C GLN A 273 6.55 25.75 -10.70
N GLY A 274 5.76 26.45 -9.88
CA GLY A 274 6.11 27.79 -9.38
C GLY A 274 7.22 27.80 -8.31
N ASN A 275 7.37 26.71 -7.56
CA ASN A 275 8.25 26.56 -6.40
C ASN A 275 7.83 27.34 -5.15
N VAL A 276 8.25 26.85 -3.99
CA VAL A 276 8.40 27.60 -2.72
C VAL A 276 9.79 27.30 -2.18
N GLN A 277 10.54 28.35 -1.83
CA GLN A 277 11.99 28.27 -1.62
C GLN A 277 12.43 27.29 -0.51
N ASN A 278 11.56 26.98 0.45
CA ASN A 278 11.86 26.09 1.58
C ASN A 278 10.75 25.04 1.79
N PRO A 279 11.11 23.79 2.17
CA PRO A 279 10.15 22.77 2.61
C PRO A 279 9.49 23.15 3.94
N GLY A 280 8.32 22.55 4.21
CA GLY A 280 7.61 22.68 5.50
C GLY A 280 6.35 23.54 5.42
N MET A 281 5.78 23.92 6.56
CA MET A 281 4.50 24.65 6.65
C MET A 281 4.67 26.19 6.70
N ASP A 282 5.90 26.70 6.68
CA ASP A 282 6.20 28.12 6.94
C ASP A 282 5.79 29.07 5.79
N PHE A 283 5.35 28.53 4.65
CA PHE A 283 4.80 29.31 3.53
C PHE A 283 3.39 29.84 3.81
N LEU A 284 2.66 29.29 4.80
CA LEU A 284 1.28 29.64 5.14
C LEU A 284 1.07 31.10 5.64
N GLY A 285 2.12 31.93 5.63
CA GLY A 285 2.12 33.33 6.09
C GLY A 285 2.57 34.37 5.08
N ARG A 286 2.73 34.03 3.79
CA ARG A 286 3.07 34.98 2.72
C ARG A 286 2.00 34.95 1.63
N PRO A 287 0.85 35.62 1.86
CA PRO A 287 -0.23 35.68 0.89
C PRO A 287 0.28 36.07 -0.48
N MET A 288 -0.25 35.46 -1.55
CA MET A 288 0.10 35.71 -2.95
C MET A 288 1.44 35.16 -3.42
N MET A 289 2.41 34.84 -2.55
CA MET A 289 3.75 34.43 -3.01
C MET A 289 3.71 33.17 -3.87
N ILE A 290 2.89 32.18 -3.49
CA ILE A 290 2.72 30.95 -4.28
C ILE A 290 2.06 31.30 -5.61
N LEU A 291 0.99 32.10 -5.58
CA LEU A 291 0.30 32.54 -6.79
C LEU A 291 1.24 33.28 -7.75
N ASP A 292 1.97 34.28 -7.25
CA ASP A 292 2.89 35.08 -8.04
C ASP A 292 3.99 34.24 -8.66
N ASN A 293 4.49 33.21 -7.98
CA ASN A 293 5.47 32.30 -8.55
C ASN A 293 4.94 31.55 -9.79
N HIS A 294 3.67 31.09 -9.76
CA HIS A 294 3.04 30.40 -10.90
C HIS A 294 2.66 31.37 -12.02
N VAL A 295 2.18 32.56 -11.65
CA VAL A 295 1.91 33.66 -12.58
C VAL A 295 3.17 34.04 -13.32
N ASP A 296 4.25 34.34 -12.61
CA ASP A 296 5.52 34.75 -13.21
C ASP A 296 6.12 33.65 -14.08
N ALA A 297 5.98 32.37 -13.71
CA ALA A 297 6.40 31.24 -14.53
C ALA A 297 5.60 31.15 -15.84
N THR A 298 4.29 31.39 -15.75
CA THR A 298 3.41 31.42 -16.92
C THR A 298 3.67 32.63 -17.81
N LEU A 299 3.95 33.80 -17.24
CA LEU A 299 4.34 35.01 -17.98
C LEU A 299 5.68 34.82 -18.69
N ALA A 300 6.65 34.16 -18.05
CA ALA A 300 7.92 33.80 -18.67
C ALA A 300 7.71 32.85 -19.86
N LEU A 301 6.88 31.81 -19.70
CA LEU A 301 6.49 30.91 -20.79
C LEU A 301 5.83 31.68 -21.94
N ALA A 302 4.89 32.59 -21.65
CA ALA A 302 4.23 33.42 -22.66
C ALA A 302 5.23 34.28 -23.44
N LYS A 303 6.22 34.86 -22.76
CA LYS A 303 7.33 35.60 -23.39
C LYS A 303 8.16 34.69 -24.29
N ASP A 304 8.53 33.50 -23.82
CA ASP A 304 9.32 32.54 -24.60
C ASP A 304 8.57 32.06 -25.85
N ILE A 305 7.25 31.87 -25.77
CA ILE A 305 6.40 31.56 -26.93
C ILE A 305 6.44 32.70 -27.95
N LYS A 306 6.26 33.94 -27.50
CA LYS A 306 6.27 35.13 -28.37
C LYS A 306 7.63 35.33 -29.05
N GLU A 307 8.71 35.01 -28.37
CA GLU A 307 10.08 35.13 -28.87
C GLU A 307 10.54 33.88 -29.66
N GLY A 308 9.67 32.87 -29.83
CA GLY A 308 9.97 31.65 -30.57
C GLY A 308 10.94 30.69 -29.87
N ARG A 309 11.20 30.89 -28.57
CA ARG A 309 12.04 30.00 -27.74
C ARG A 309 11.29 28.78 -27.21
N ALA A 310 9.97 28.87 -27.10
CA ALA A 310 9.09 27.79 -26.65
C ALA A 310 7.96 27.55 -27.66
N ARG A 311 7.46 26.32 -27.74
CA ARG A 311 6.26 26.02 -28.52
C ARG A 311 5.03 26.50 -27.75
N LYS A 312 4.02 27.00 -28.44
CA LYS A 312 2.73 27.32 -27.81
C LYS A 312 2.01 26.01 -27.44
N PRO A 313 1.71 25.75 -26.16
CA PRO A 313 0.90 24.58 -25.78
C PRO A 313 -0.58 24.82 -26.12
N ASP A 314 -1.37 23.76 -26.11
CA ASP A 314 -2.83 23.82 -26.23
C ASP A 314 -3.51 24.19 -24.91
N LEU A 315 -2.88 23.84 -23.78
CA LEU A 315 -3.33 24.16 -22.43
C LEU A 315 -2.17 24.21 -21.43
N VAL A 316 -2.40 24.90 -20.31
CA VAL A 316 -1.45 24.99 -19.18
C VAL A 316 -2.10 24.37 -17.93
N ILE A 317 -1.30 23.73 -17.08
CA ILE A 317 -1.75 23.14 -15.83
C ILE A 317 -0.91 23.71 -14.70
N TRP A 318 -1.58 24.23 -13.67
CA TRP A 318 -0.97 24.64 -12.41
C TRP A 318 -1.21 23.56 -11.34
N PRO A 319 -0.40 23.50 -10.27
CA PRO A 319 -0.54 22.52 -9.20
C PRO A 319 -1.69 22.86 -8.24
N GLU A 320 -1.94 21.95 -7.31
CA GLU A 320 -2.88 22.13 -6.20
C GLU A 320 -2.49 23.35 -5.36
N ASN A 321 -3.49 24.15 -4.96
CA ASN A 321 -3.31 25.35 -4.14
C ASN A 321 -2.25 26.32 -4.72
N SER A 322 -2.13 26.37 -6.05
CA SER A 322 -1.33 27.38 -6.75
C SER A 322 -1.83 28.81 -6.49
N SER A 323 -3.13 28.97 -6.18
CA SER A 323 -3.69 30.15 -5.53
C SER A 323 -4.01 29.83 -4.06
N ASP A 324 -3.29 30.50 -3.16
CA ASP A 324 -3.47 30.40 -1.70
C ASP A 324 -4.58 31.31 -1.16
N LEU A 325 -5.12 32.20 -2.00
CA LEU A 325 -6.25 33.06 -1.72
C LEU A 325 -7.42 32.70 -2.63
N ASP A 326 -8.64 32.82 -2.12
CA ASP A 326 -9.86 32.64 -2.91
C ASP A 326 -9.93 33.71 -4.03
N PRO A 327 -9.78 33.32 -5.30
CA PRO A 327 -9.76 34.29 -6.40
C PRO A 327 -11.11 34.97 -6.61
N PHE A 328 -12.22 34.39 -6.15
CA PHE A 328 -13.55 35.02 -6.25
C PHE A 328 -13.81 36.04 -5.16
N ARG A 329 -13.10 35.93 -4.03
CA ARG A 329 -13.20 36.87 -2.92
C ARG A 329 -12.14 37.97 -2.99
N TYR A 330 -10.94 37.65 -3.46
CA TYR A 330 -9.80 38.56 -3.50
C TYR A 330 -9.50 38.99 -4.93
N GLY A 331 -9.99 40.16 -5.34
CA GLY A 331 -9.84 40.66 -6.71
C GLY A 331 -8.38 40.78 -7.21
N GLN A 332 -7.41 40.93 -6.30
CA GLN A 332 -5.98 40.89 -6.66
C GLN A 332 -5.52 39.51 -7.15
N ALA A 333 -6.02 38.42 -6.54
CA ALA A 333 -5.70 37.06 -6.95
C ALA A 333 -6.34 36.76 -8.30
N TYR A 334 -7.61 37.15 -8.47
CA TYR A 334 -8.30 37.10 -9.76
C TYR A 334 -7.51 37.79 -10.86
N ALA A 335 -7.10 39.04 -10.65
CA ALA A 335 -6.41 39.84 -11.65
C ALA A 335 -5.07 39.23 -12.06
N ARG A 336 -4.31 38.66 -11.12
CA ARG A 336 -3.03 38.00 -11.39
C ARG A 336 -3.19 36.70 -12.18
N ILE A 337 -4.21 35.90 -11.84
CA ILE A 337 -4.55 34.71 -12.64
C ILE A 337 -4.95 35.13 -14.05
N GLU A 338 -5.85 36.11 -14.16
CA GLU A 338 -6.34 36.60 -15.45
C GLU A 338 -5.21 37.17 -16.33
N GLU A 339 -4.25 37.89 -15.73
CA GLU A 339 -3.05 38.37 -16.41
C GLU A 339 -2.24 37.23 -17.03
N ALA A 340 -1.93 36.19 -16.24
CA ALA A 340 -1.18 35.02 -16.71
C ALA A 340 -1.90 34.28 -17.84
N VAL A 341 -3.21 34.02 -17.65
CA VAL A 341 -4.05 33.28 -18.60
C VAL A 341 -4.16 34.06 -19.92
N LYS A 342 -4.39 35.37 -19.87
CA LYS A 342 -4.44 36.22 -21.08
C LYS A 342 -3.09 36.30 -21.79
N ALA A 343 -1.98 36.35 -21.04
CA ALA A 343 -0.64 36.42 -21.61
C ALA A 343 -0.27 35.16 -22.38
N VAL A 344 -0.51 33.97 -21.82
CA VAL A 344 -0.24 32.70 -22.50
C VAL A 344 -1.27 32.41 -23.61
N GLY A 345 -2.49 32.93 -23.46
CA GLY A 345 -3.52 32.95 -24.50
C GLY A 345 -4.06 31.56 -24.85
N VAL A 346 -4.09 30.65 -23.86
CA VAL A 346 -4.72 29.32 -23.90
C VAL A 346 -5.37 29.01 -22.54
N PRO A 347 -6.31 28.05 -22.46
CA PRO A 347 -6.92 27.66 -21.20
C PRO A 347 -5.91 27.15 -20.17
N VAL A 348 -6.15 27.47 -18.90
CA VAL A 348 -5.31 27.06 -17.77
C VAL A 348 -6.16 26.32 -16.74
N LEU A 349 -5.73 25.14 -16.30
CA LEU A 349 -6.30 24.47 -15.14
C LEU A 349 -5.59 24.98 -13.88
N VAL A 350 -6.30 25.78 -13.08
CA VAL A 350 -5.78 26.52 -11.92
C VAL A 350 -6.20 25.82 -10.63
N GLY A 351 -5.24 25.37 -9.82
CA GLY A 351 -5.52 24.86 -8.47
C GLY A 351 -5.68 26.00 -7.46
N ALA A 352 -6.81 26.10 -6.78
CA ALA A 352 -7.12 27.19 -5.85
C ALA A 352 -7.93 26.72 -4.63
N LEU A 353 -7.71 27.39 -3.49
CA LEU A 353 -8.59 27.28 -2.34
C LEU A 353 -9.75 28.28 -2.46
N VAL A 354 -10.99 27.80 -2.38
CA VAL A 354 -12.20 28.63 -2.50
C VAL A 354 -13.03 28.52 -1.22
N ASP A 355 -13.66 29.61 -0.79
CA ASP A 355 -14.58 29.55 0.35
C ASP A 355 -15.81 28.70 0.00
N HIS A 356 -16.12 27.70 0.84
CA HIS A 356 -17.26 26.84 0.59
C HIS A 356 -18.57 27.64 0.72
N PRO A 357 -19.43 27.69 -0.32
CA PRO A 357 -20.58 28.59 -0.34
C PRO A 357 -21.66 28.24 0.69
N GLY A 358 -21.78 26.96 1.07
CA GLY A 358 -22.84 26.46 1.95
C GLY A 358 -22.48 26.39 3.44
N LYS A 359 -21.22 26.62 3.83
CA LYS A 359 -20.72 26.32 5.18
C LYS A 359 -19.56 27.21 5.56
N SER A 360 -19.87 28.28 6.29
CA SER A 360 -18.88 29.23 6.80
C SER A 360 -17.73 28.52 7.53
N GLY A 361 -16.50 28.92 7.24
CA GLY A 361 -15.29 28.33 7.80
C GLY A 361 -14.74 27.12 7.06
N TYR A 362 -15.48 26.55 6.09
CA TYR A 362 -14.99 25.46 5.24
C TYR A 362 -14.41 25.99 3.93
N VAL A 363 -13.41 25.30 3.39
CA VAL A 363 -12.83 25.59 2.06
C VAL A 363 -13.04 24.42 1.11
N ASP A 364 -13.14 24.73 -0.17
CA ASP A 364 -13.06 23.78 -1.26
C ASP A 364 -11.64 23.83 -1.85
N ASN A 365 -11.05 22.67 -2.08
CA ASN A 365 -9.78 22.54 -2.81
C ASN A 365 -10.12 22.22 -4.27
N ASN A 366 -9.96 23.21 -5.14
CA ASN A 366 -10.53 23.19 -6.47
C ASN A 366 -9.48 23.21 -7.57
N GLY A 367 -9.70 22.40 -8.61
CA GLY A 367 -9.15 22.60 -9.95
C GLY A 367 -10.15 23.38 -10.80
N ILE A 368 -9.80 24.59 -11.24
CA ILE A 368 -10.70 25.52 -11.96
C ILE A 368 -10.20 25.71 -13.39
N VAL A 369 -11.05 25.47 -14.38
CA VAL A 369 -10.73 25.79 -15.78
C VAL A 369 -10.85 27.29 -15.99
N TRP A 370 -9.76 27.94 -16.37
CA TRP A 370 -9.72 29.36 -16.66
C TRP A 370 -9.45 29.59 -18.14
N ASP A 371 -10.44 30.14 -18.85
CA ASP A 371 -10.35 30.44 -20.27
C ASP A 371 -9.90 31.89 -20.50
N PRO A 372 -8.99 32.15 -21.46
CA PRO A 372 -8.48 33.50 -21.72
C PRO A 372 -9.53 34.49 -22.26
N ARG A 373 -10.68 34.01 -22.75
CA ARG A 373 -11.76 34.82 -23.29
C ARG A 373 -12.94 34.90 -22.33
N THR A 374 -13.36 33.78 -21.73
CA THR A 374 -14.56 33.73 -20.89
C THR A 374 -14.27 33.81 -19.39
N GLY A 375 -13.00 33.70 -18.97
CA GLY A 375 -12.63 33.69 -17.55
C GLY A 375 -12.82 32.32 -16.89
N PRO A 376 -12.97 32.25 -15.55
CA PRO A 376 -13.14 31.00 -14.82
C PRO A 376 -14.46 30.31 -15.19
N GLY A 377 -14.43 29.00 -15.37
CA GLY A 377 -15.54 28.17 -15.80
C GLY A 377 -15.75 26.95 -14.90
N ALA A 378 -15.86 25.77 -15.52
CA ALA A 378 -16.04 24.51 -14.78
C ALA A 378 -14.92 24.26 -13.78
N SER A 379 -15.24 23.60 -12.68
CA SER A 379 -14.29 23.25 -11.63
C SER A 379 -14.56 21.87 -11.06
N TYR A 380 -13.51 21.23 -10.56
CA TYR A 380 -13.56 20.01 -9.76
C TYR A 380 -13.19 20.36 -8.32
N THR A 381 -13.90 19.79 -7.34
CA THR A 381 -13.55 19.89 -5.92
C THR A 381 -13.06 18.54 -5.44
N LYS A 382 -11.92 18.52 -4.74
CA LYS A 382 -11.32 17.32 -4.13
C LYS A 382 -12.35 16.53 -3.33
N GLN A 383 -12.59 15.28 -3.71
CA GLN A 383 -13.51 14.33 -3.09
C GLN A 383 -12.97 13.74 -1.78
N HIS A 384 -11.65 13.54 -1.68
CA HIS A 384 -11.02 12.87 -0.53
C HIS A 384 -10.03 13.78 0.21
N PRO A 385 -10.51 14.66 1.10
CA PRO A 385 -9.65 15.43 1.99
C PRO A 385 -8.79 14.54 2.88
N VAL A 386 -7.55 14.94 3.13
CA VAL A 386 -6.58 14.20 3.94
C VAL A 386 -6.89 14.37 5.44
N PRO A 387 -7.10 13.26 6.20
CA PRO A 387 -7.28 13.32 7.64
C PRO A 387 -6.08 13.95 8.33
N PHE A 388 -6.34 14.84 9.30
CA PHE A 388 -5.35 15.60 10.08
C PHE A 388 -4.50 16.62 9.30
N GLY A 389 -4.59 16.64 7.96
CA GLY A 389 -3.95 17.64 7.10
C GLY A 389 -4.93 18.70 6.60
N GLU A 390 -6.06 18.26 6.06
CA GLU A 390 -7.09 19.11 5.44
C GLU A 390 -8.38 19.18 6.25
N TYR A 391 -8.64 18.17 7.09
CA TYR A 391 -9.69 18.22 8.09
C TYR A 391 -9.26 17.51 9.37
N VAL A 392 -9.89 17.83 10.50
CA VAL A 392 -9.58 17.18 11.79
C VAL A 392 -10.73 16.28 12.23
N PRO A 393 -10.58 14.93 12.14
CA PRO A 393 -11.54 14.01 12.75
C PRO A 393 -11.71 14.32 14.24
N PHE A 394 -12.93 14.39 14.74
CA PHE A 394 -13.21 14.69 16.16
C PHE A 394 -12.47 15.96 16.65
N ARG A 395 -12.50 17.03 15.85
CA ARG A 395 -11.79 18.32 16.09
C ARG A 395 -11.96 18.82 17.53
N ASP A 396 -13.17 18.79 18.08
CA ASP A 396 -13.49 19.29 19.43
C ASP A 396 -12.83 18.50 20.56
N GLN A 397 -12.56 17.21 20.34
CA GLN A 397 -11.91 16.33 21.30
C GLN A 397 -10.40 16.37 21.14
N LEU A 398 -9.90 16.21 19.91
CA LEU A 398 -8.48 16.07 19.66
C LEU A 398 -7.71 17.39 19.79
N SER A 399 -8.31 18.53 19.42
CA SER A 399 -7.65 19.84 19.54
C SER A 399 -7.43 20.27 21.00
N LYS A 400 -8.09 19.64 21.97
CA LYS A 400 -7.85 19.85 23.41
C LYS A 400 -6.57 19.18 23.91
N VAL A 401 -6.14 18.11 23.24
CA VAL A 401 -4.97 17.30 23.64
C VAL A 401 -3.79 17.58 22.72
N ILE A 402 -4.04 17.81 21.43
CA ILE A 402 -3.04 18.00 20.39
C ILE A 402 -3.17 19.44 19.86
N THR A 403 -2.47 20.37 20.51
CA THR A 403 -2.56 21.81 20.21
C THR A 403 -2.13 22.16 18.78
N ARG A 404 -1.23 21.39 18.16
CA ARG A 404 -0.81 21.62 16.77
C ARG A 404 -1.93 21.45 15.73
N LEU A 405 -3.03 20.77 16.06
CA LEU A 405 -4.19 20.64 15.16
C LEU A 405 -4.83 22.00 14.85
N GLN A 406 -4.57 23.02 15.68
CA GLN A 406 -4.98 24.40 15.42
C GLN A 406 -4.32 25.02 14.17
N ARG A 407 -3.25 24.41 13.64
CA ARG A 407 -2.64 24.81 12.36
C ARG A 407 -3.54 24.51 11.17
N VAL A 408 -4.43 23.53 11.28
CA VAL A 408 -5.52 23.30 10.31
C VAL A 408 -6.65 24.26 10.66
N GLN A 409 -6.54 25.51 10.22
CA GLN A 409 -7.45 26.58 10.61
C GLN A 409 -8.88 26.36 10.10
N ARG A 410 -9.00 25.76 8.91
CA ARG A 410 -10.27 25.50 8.21
C ARG A 410 -10.32 24.05 7.77
N ASP A 411 -11.50 23.45 7.87
CA ASP A 411 -11.73 22.10 7.35
C ASP A 411 -12.06 22.18 5.86
N PHE A 412 -11.50 21.25 5.09
CA PHE A 412 -11.80 21.12 3.67
C PHE A 412 -13.12 20.38 3.50
N TYR A 413 -13.95 20.85 2.58
CA TYR A 413 -15.21 20.22 2.24
C TYR A 413 -14.98 19.19 1.12
N PRO A 414 -15.50 17.95 1.26
CA PRO A 414 -15.36 16.95 0.21
C PRO A 414 -16.27 17.25 -0.98
N GLY A 415 -15.72 17.19 -2.19
CA GLY A 415 -16.48 17.22 -3.44
C GLY A 415 -17.33 15.96 -3.66
N ASP A 416 -18.28 16.05 -4.59
CA ASP A 416 -19.34 15.04 -4.80
C ASP A 416 -19.43 14.49 -6.24
N HIS A 417 -18.57 14.92 -7.15
CA HIS A 417 -18.60 14.53 -8.56
C HIS A 417 -17.18 14.26 -9.09
N THR A 418 -17.07 13.51 -10.19
CA THR A 418 -15.80 13.16 -10.83
C THR A 418 -15.12 14.37 -11.48
N GLY A 419 -13.79 14.44 -11.43
CA GLY A 419 -12.99 15.55 -11.95
C GLY A 419 -12.82 15.62 -13.47
N VAL A 420 -13.83 15.24 -14.26
CA VAL A 420 -13.74 15.33 -15.73
C VAL A 420 -13.98 16.77 -16.19
N LEU A 421 -12.94 17.44 -16.65
CA LEU A 421 -12.94 18.84 -17.06
C LEU A 421 -12.55 18.97 -18.54
N GLN A 422 -13.31 19.76 -19.30
CA GLN A 422 -12.91 20.17 -20.65
C GLN A 422 -11.94 21.35 -20.54
N VAL A 423 -10.66 21.10 -20.81
CA VAL A 423 -9.59 22.10 -20.79
C VAL A 423 -9.06 22.27 -22.20
N GLY A 424 -9.49 23.34 -22.88
CA GLY A 424 -9.16 23.54 -24.29
C GLY A 424 -9.65 22.37 -25.16
N PRO A 425 -8.80 21.71 -25.96
CA PRO A 425 -9.20 20.57 -26.80
C PRO A 425 -9.34 19.25 -26.02
N ALA A 426 -8.87 19.15 -24.78
CA ALA A 426 -8.77 17.89 -24.05
C ALA A 426 -9.81 17.75 -22.92
N ARG A 427 -10.40 16.56 -22.80
CA ARG A 427 -11.14 16.13 -21.58
C ARG A 427 -10.14 15.51 -20.60
N LEU A 428 -9.75 16.26 -19.60
CA LEU A 428 -8.81 15.85 -18.57
C LEU A 428 -9.57 15.34 -17.35
N GLY A 429 -9.06 14.29 -16.72
CA GLY A 429 -9.52 13.79 -15.42
C GLY A 429 -8.61 14.32 -14.32
N ASP A 430 -9.07 15.34 -13.61
CA ASP A 430 -8.35 15.92 -12.49
C ASP A 430 -8.55 15.08 -11.22
N VAL A 431 -7.44 14.76 -10.56
CA VAL A 431 -7.38 14.05 -9.27
C VAL A 431 -6.37 14.76 -8.38
N ILE A 432 -6.82 15.25 -7.23
CA ILE A 432 -6.01 16.19 -6.45
C ILE A 432 -5.21 15.43 -5.40
N CYS A 433 -3.88 15.49 -5.52
CA CYS A 433 -2.91 15.10 -4.52
C CYS A 433 -3.05 13.66 -4.03
N PHE A 434 -3.64 13.46 -2.85
CA PHE A 434 -3.75 12.17 -2.18
C PHE A 434 -4.71 11.20 -2.90
N GLU A 435 -5.60 11.73 -3.75
CA GLU A 435 -6.63 10.98 -4.48
C GLU A 435 -6.07 9.97 -5.47
N VAL A 436 -4.86 10.18 -6.01
CA VAL A 436 -4.21 9.25 -6.94
C VAL A 436 -3.98 7.86 -6.32
N ALA A 437 -3.94 7.79 -4.98
CA ALA A 437 -3.77 6.54 -4.25
C ALA A 437 -5.07 5.71 -4.16
N TYR A 438 -6.23 6.29 -4.48
CA TYR A 438 -7.54 5.65 -4.35
C TYR A 438 -8.05 5.09 -5.67
N ASP A 439 -8.27 3.77 -5.71
CA ASP A 439 -8.69 3.04 -6.92
C ASP A 439 -10.01 3.60 -7.50
N GLU A 440 -10.98 3.87 -6.64
CA GLU A 440 -12.34 4.28 -7.05
C GLU A 440 -12.37 5.68 -7.67
N ILE A 441 -11.68 6.67 -7.08
CA ILE A 441 -11.68 8.06 -7.58
C ILE A 441 -11.09 8.14 -8.98
N VAL A 442 -9.93 7.49 -9.19
CA VAL A 442 -9.24 7.51 -10.48
C VAL A 442 -10.06 6.75 -11.53
N ARG A 443 -10.55 5.56 -11.20
CA ARG A 443 -11.38 4.76 -12.13
C ARG A 443 -12.66 5.49 -12.51
N ASP A 444 -13.38 6.04 -11.53
CA ASP A 444 -14.67 6.69 -11.80
C ASP A 444 -14.45 7.94 -12.68
N THR A 445 -13.36 8.67 -12.49
CA THR A 445 -12.95 9.78 -13.36
C THR A 445 -12.62 9.32 -14.79
N VAL A 446 -11.92 8.19 -14.97
CA VAL A 446 -11.64 7.62 -16.31
C VAL A 446 -12.93 7.14 -16.99
N THR A 447 -13.75 6.39 -16.28
CA THR A 447 -15.02 5.86 -16.82
C THR A 447 -16.06 6.94 -17.11
N ALA A 448 -15.97 8.10 -16.44
CA ALA A 448 -16.75 9.30 -16.75
C ALA A 448 -16.28 10.04 -18.02
N GLY A 449 -15.18 9.60 -18.67
CA GLY A 449 -14.78 10.06 -19.99
C GLY A 449 -13.47 10.86 -20.05
N ALA A 450 -12.64 10.82 -19.00
CA ALA A 450 -11.31 11.40 -19.02
C ALA A 450 -10.39 10.69 -20.04
N ARG A 451 -9.75 11.48 -20.91
CA ARG A 451 -8.84 11.00 -21.96
C ARG A 451 -7.37 11.02 -21.56
N ALA A 452 -7.05 11.74 -20.48
CA ALA A 452 -5.77 11.78 -19.76
C ALA A 452 -6.06 12.16 -18.31
N LEU A 453 -5.14 11.86 -17.39
CA LEU A 453 -5.26 12.18 -15.98
C LEU A 453 -4.30 13.31 -15.60
N VAL A 454 -4.76 14.20 -14.73
CA VAL A 454 -3.97 15.26 -14.12
C VAL A 454 -3.93 15.03 -12.62
N VAL A 455 -2.73 14.98 -12.04
CA VAL A 455 -2.52 14.94 -10.61
C VAL A 455 -2.01 16.31 -10.15
N GLN A 456 -2.92 17.20 -9.76
CA GLN A 456 -2.56 18.48 -9.12
C GLN A 456 -2.12 18.20 -7.68
N THR A 457 -0.88 18.56 -7.30
CA THR A 457 -0.39 18.24 -5.94
C THR A 457 0.46 19.36 -5.33
N ASN A 458 0.33 19.58 -4.02
CA ASN A 458 1.17 20.49 -3.27
C ASN A 458 2.09 19.73 -2.33
N ASN A 459 3.20 19.24 -2.88
CA ASN A 459 4.19 18.47 -2.13
C ASN A 459 5.24 19.33 -1.42
N ALA A 460 5.04 20.65 -1.32
CA ALA A 460 5.98 21.55 -0.64
C ALA A 460 6.24 21.14 0.82
N THR A 461 5.21 20.61 1.50
CA THR A 461 5.30 20.13 2.88
C THR A 461 6.19 18.90 3.03
N TYR A 462 6.18 17.99 2.05
CA TYR A 462 6.81 16.67 2.14
C TYR A 462 8.03 16.50 1.22
N GLY A 463 8.46 17.56 0.54
CA GLY A 463 9.57 17.44 -0.40
C GLY A 463 10.89 17.00 0.27
N ARG A 464 11.74 16.29 -0.49
CA ARG A 464 13.01 15.68 -0.04
C ARG A 464 12.85 14.65 1.09
N THR A 465 11.68 14.03 1.24
CA THR A 465 11.43 13.00 2.27
C THR A 465 11.18 11.59 1.72
N GLY A 466 10.96 11.46 0.40
CA GLY A 466 10.55 10.22 -0.27
C GLY A 466 9.06 10.18 -0.64
N GLN A 467 8.22 11.06 -0.08
CA GLN A 467 6.77 11.07 -0.38
C GLN A 467 6.45 11.45 -1.83
N PRO A 468 7.10 12.48 -2.45
CA PRO A 468 6.85 12.80 -3.86
C PRO A 468 7.17 11.63 -4.80
N GLU A 469 8.24 10.88 -4.51
CA GLU A 469 8.61 9.69 -5.27
C GLU A 469 7.58 8.55 -5.08
N GLN A 470 7.07 8.37 -3.85
CA GLN A 470 5.99 7.41 -3.57
C GLN A 470 4.69 7.75 -4.33
N GLN A 471 4.31 9.03 -4.38
CA GLN A 471 3.13 9.48 -5.12
C GLN A 471 3.31 9.36 -6.64
N LEU A 472 4.52 9.64 -7.15
CA LEU A 472 4.83 9.42 -8.56
C LEU A 472 4.74 7.93 -8.93
N ALA A 473 5.19 7.02 -8.06
CA ALA A 473 5.00 5.59 -8.27
C ALA A 473 3.51 5.21 -8.38
N MET A 474 2.64 5.79 -7.55
CA MET A 474 1.19 5.58 -7.68
C MET A 474 0.67 6.06 -9.04
N SER A 475 1.10 7.26 -9.48
CA SER A 475 0.74 7.81 -10.79
C SER A 475 1.15 6.89 -11.94
N ARG A 476 2.32 6.23 -11.85
CA ARG A 476 2.77 5.23 -12.82
C ARG A 476 1.87 4.00 -12.87
N LEU A 477 1.44 3.50 -11.71
CA LEU A 477 0.49 2.40 -11.68
C LEU A 477 -0.84 2.78 -12.31
N ARG A 478 -1.38 3.97 -11.99
CA ARG A 478 -2.64 4.47 -12.56
C ARG A 478 -2.57 4.65 -14.07
N ALA A 479 -1.43 5.07 -14.59
CA ALA A 479 -1.22 5.20 -16.02
C ALA A 479 -1.44 3.85 -16.75
N VAL A 480 -0.85 2.78 -16.22
CA VAL A 480 -0.98 1.40 -16.76
C VAL A 480 -2.37 0.83 -16.54
N GLU A 481 -2.92 1.00 -15.34
CA GLU A 481 -4.22 0.48 -14.94
C GLU A 481 -5.34 0.98 -15.85
N HIS A 482 -5.31 2.27 -16.19
CA HIS A 482 -6.35 2.93 -17.00
C HIS A 482 -5.93 3.12 -18.47
N GLY A 483 -4.68 2.79 -18.82
CA GLY A 483 -4.12 3.08 -20.14
C GLY A 483 -4.30 4.56 -20.47
N ARG A 484 -3.89 5.45 -19.58
CA ARG A 484 -3.99 6.92 -19.74
C ARG A 484 -2.63 7.54 -19.48
N SER A 485 -2.30 8.62 -20.19
CA SER A 485 -1.20 9.46 -19.75
C SER A 485 -1.58 10.12 -18.43
N VAL A 486 -0.64 10.18 -17.50
CA VAL A 486 -0.80 10.88 -16.23
C VAL A 486 0.21 12.02 -16.18
N VAL A 487 -0.26 13.25 -16.00
CA VAL A 487 0.62 14.40 -15.74
C VAL A 487 0.49 14.80 -14.29
N THR A 488 1.60 14.74 -13.56
CA THR A 488 1.67 15.22 -12.17
C THR A 488 2.24 16.62 -12.19
N VAL A 489 1.54 17.57 -11.57
CA VAL A 489 1.99 18.97 -11.49
C VAL A 489 2.09 19.34 -10.02
N ALA A 490 3.32 19.61 -9.59
CA ALA A 490 3.64 19.89 -8.20
C ALA A 490 4.06 21.35 -8.00
N THR A 491 3.71 21.94 -6.85
CA THR A 491 4.19 23.29 -6.46
C THR A 491 5.71 23.33 -6.31
N SER A 492 6.28 22.38 -5.54
CA SER A 492 7.73 22.27 -5.29
C SER A 492 8.21 20.81 -5.23
N GLY A 493 7.32 19.85 -5.49
CA GLY A 493 7.67 18.44 -5.53
C GLY A 493 8.16 18.03 -6.92
N ILE A 494 7.87 16.78 -7.29
CA ILE A 494 8.16 16.26 -8.62
C ILE A 494 6.95 16.53 -9.51
N SER A 495 7.14 17.36 -10.54
CA SER A 495 6.24 17.41 -11.69
C SER A 495 6.73 16.40 -12.73
N ALA A 496 5.83 15.66 -13.37
CA ALA A 496 6.20 14.59 -14.28
C ALA A 496 5.15 14.31 -15.34
N VAL A 497 5.60 13.74 -16.45
CA VAL A 497 4.75 13.20 -17.52
C VAL A 497 4.95 11.70 -17.57
N VAL A 498 3.88 10.96 -17.37
CA VAL A 498 3.86 9.50 -17.38
C VAL A 498 3.04 9.01 -18.57
N ALA A 499 3.64 8.14 -19.39
CA ALA A 499 3.00 7.52 -20.53
C ALA A 499 1.98 6.44 -20.11
N PRO A 500 1.03 6.04 -20.98
CA PRO A 500 0.04 5.00 -20.68
C PRO A 500 0.59 3.62 -20.28
N ASP A 501 1.88 3.35 -20.52
CA ASP A 501 2.58 2.13 -20.09
C ASP A 501 3.34 2.29 -18.77
N GLY A 502 3.23 3.45 -18.11
CA GLY A 502 3.89 3.74 -16.84
C GLY A 502 5.34 4.23 -16.96
N GLU A 503 5.83 4.46 -18.19
CA GLU A 503 7.13 5.11 -18.42
C GLU A 503 7.07 6.58 -18.01
N VAL A 504 8.07 7.04 -17.26
CA VAL A 504 8.22 8.46 -16.92
C VAL A 504 9.01 9.13 -18.04
N LEU A 505 8.32 9.91 -18.89
CA LEU A 505 8.91 10.56 -20.07
C LEU A 505 9.74 11.79 -19.70
N GLN A 506 9.25 12.59 -18.75
CA GLN A 506 9.91 13.80 -18.25
C GLN A 506 9.60 13.98 -16.77
N ARG A 507 10.52 14.56 -16.02
CA ARG A 507 10.31 14.96 -14.62
C ARG A 507 11.17 16.17 -14.24
N SER A 508 10.65 17.03 -13.36
CA SER A 508 11.38 18.15 -12.76
C SER A 508 12.18 17.70 -11.52
N GLU A 509 13.07 18.56 -11.06
CA GLU A 509 13.68 18.46 -9.74
C GLU A 509 12.79 19.11 -8.67
N GLU A 510 12.83 18.57 -7.45
CA GLU A 510 12.15 19.18 -6.31
C GLU A 510 12.78 20.53 -5.91
N PHE A 511 11.95 21.45 -5.43
CA PHE A 511 12.31 22.80 -4.98
C PHE A 511 12.97 23.66 -6.05
N THR A 512 12.64 23.42 -7.32
CA THR A 512 13.04 24.26 -8.45
C THR A 512 11.81 24.90 -9.08
N ARG A 513 11.98 26.06 -9.72
CA ARG A 513 10.95 26.63 -10.59
C ARG A 513 11.20 26.07 -11.99
N ASP A 514 10.19 25.45 -12.59
CA ASP A 514 10.32 24.75 -13.86
C ASP A 514 9.02 24.79 -14.68
N VAL A 515 9.12 24.60 -15.99
CA VAL A 515 7.99 24.47 -16.90
C VAL A 515 8.23 23.30 -17.84
N ILE A 516 7.50 22.20 -17.63
CA ILE A 516 7.59 21.00 -18.47
C ILE A 516 6.64 21.17 -19.65
N GLN A 517 7.15 21.13 -20.87
CA GLN A 517 6.35 21.10 -22.09
C GLN A 517 6.38 19.70 -22.70
N ALA A 518 5.21 19.09 -22.89
CA ALA A 518 5.10 17.74 -23.41
C ALA A 518 3.88 17.54 -24.30
N ARG A 519 4.02 16.68 -25.30
CA ARG A 519 2.90 16.13 -26.05
C ARG A 519 2.45 14.84 -25.37
N ILE A 520 1.19 14.79 -24.94
CA ILE A 520 0.64 13.59 -24.30
C ILE A 520 -0.43 12.92 -25.17
N PRO A 521 -0.47 11.57 -25.19
CA PRO A 521 -1.51 10.83 -25.90
C PRO A 521 -2.84 10.92 -25.15
N LEU A 522 -3.91 11.24 -25.88
CA LEU A 522 -5.29 11.15 -25.41
C LEU A 522 -5.90 9.83 -25.86
N ARG A 523 -6.62 9.16 -24.95
CA ARG A 523 -7.19 7.84 -25.19
C ARG A 523 -8.65 7.76 -24.74
N ASP A 524 -9.49 7.15 -25.55
CA ASP A 524 -10.91 6.90 -25.24
C ASP A 524 -11.16 5.44 -24.84
N GLY A 525 -10.30 4.50 -25.27
CA GLY A 525 -10.45 3.07 -24.96
C GLY A 525 -10.31 2.72 -23.48
N ALA A 526 -11.16 1.83 -22.99
CA ALA A 526 -11.11 1.30 -21.61
C ALA A 526 -10.26 0.01 -21.52
N THR A 527 -9.44 -0.10 -20.47
CA THR A 527 -8.71 -1.34 -20.15
C THR A 527 -9.65 -2.43 -19.64
N VAL A 528 -9.13 -3.64 -19.39
CA VAL A 528 -9.95 -4.68 -18.75
C VAL A 528 -10.22 -4.30 -17.29
N ALA A 529 -9.23 -3.71 -16.60
CA ALA A 529 -9.37 -3.19 -15.24
C ALA A 529 -10.52 -2.18 -15.12
N ASP A 530 -10.62 -1.24 -16.06
CA ASP A 530 -11.73 -0.27 -16.11
C ASP A 530 -13.10 -0.96 -16.18
N ARG A 531 -13.19 -2.05 -16.95
CA ARG A 531 -14.45 -2.78 -17.18
C ARG A 531 -14.86 -3.66 -16.00
N VAL A 532 -13.89 -4.31 -15.34
CA VAL A 532 -14.18 -5.22 -14.22
C VAL A 532 -14.27 -4.48 -12.88
N GLY A 533 -13.76 -3.24 -12.82
CA GLY A 533 -13.81 -2.37 -11.64
C GLY A 533 -13.23 -3.06 -10.40
N ALA A 534 -13.91 -2.92 -9.27
CA ALA A 534 -13.50 -3.52 -7.99
C ALA A 534 -13.77 -5.05 -7.91
N GLY A 535 -14.32 -5.66 -8.95
CA GLY A 535 -14.69 -7.09 -8.97
C GLY A 535 -13.54 -8.03 -8.57
N PRO A 536 -12.33 -7.92 -9.17
CA PRO A 536 -11.18 -8.74 -8.80
C PRO A 536 -10.76 -8.58 -7.33
N GLU A 537 -10.76 -7.35 -6.81
CA GLU A 537 -10.43 -7.06 -5.41
C GLU A 537 -11.36 -7.81 -4.46
N TRP A 538 -12.67 -7.65 -4.63
CA TRP A 538 -13.69 -8.29 -3.82
C TRP A 538 -13.65 -9.81 -3.95
N ALA A 539 -13.50 -10.35 -5.17
CA ALA A 539 -13.42 -11.78 -5.38
C ALA A 539 -12.22 -12.41 -4.65
N LEU A 540 -11.03 -11.83 -4.81
CA LEU A 540 -9.82 -12.30 -4.14
C LEU A 540 -9.93 -12.17 -2.61
N ALA A 541 -10.44 -11.06 -2.11
CA ALA A 541 -10.62 -10.84 -0.68
C ALA A 541 -11.62 -11.85 -0.07
N MET A 542 -12.77 -12.06 -0.71
CA MET A 542 -13.77 -13.05 -0.27
C MET A 542 -13.18 -14.47 -0.25
N VAL A 543 -12.43 -14.86 -1.29
CA VAL A 543 -11.74 -16.15 -1.34
C VAL A 543 -10.76 -16.29 -0.17
N GLY A 544 -10.00 -15.23 0.14
CA GLY A 544 -9.10 -15.18 1.29
C GLY A 544 -9.84 -15.42 2.61
N LEU A 545 -10.93 -14.68 2.85
CA LEU A 545 -11.73 -14.80 4.07
C LEU A 545 -12.42 -16.17 4.20
N LEU A 546 -12.98 -16.70 3.12
CA LEU A 546 -13.59 -18.03 3.10
C LEU A 546 -12.57 -19.14 3.36
N SER A 547 -11.33 -18.98 2.91
CA SER A 547 -10.25 -19.93 3.20
C SER A 547 -9.91 -19.98 4.70
N CYS A 548 -9.97 -18.86 5.42
CA CYS A 548 -9.84 -18.82 6.88
C CYS A 548 -10.97 -19.61 7.57
N ALA A 549 -12.21 -19.44 7.11
CA ALA A 549 -13.35 -20.19 7.64
C ALA A 549 -13.18 -21.70 7.41
N ALA A 550 -12.77 -22.12 6.20
CA ALA A 550 -12.49 -23.51 5.88
C ALA A 550 -11.39 -24.12 6.76
N ALA A 551 -10.26 -23.42 6.91
CA ALA A 551 -9.15 -23.85 7.75
C ALA A 551 -9.56 -24.01 9.23
N PHE A 552 -10.38 -23.10 9.74
CA PHE A 552 -10.92 -23.18 11.10
C PHE A 552 -11.85 -24.39 11.31
N LEU A 553 -12.76 -24.64 10.36
CA LEU A 553 -13.69 -25.76 10.40
C LEU A 553 -12.99 -27.13 10.31
N ILE A 554 -11.99 -27.25 9.42
CA ILE A 554 -11.19 -28.48 9.28
C ILE A 554 -10.40 -28.75 10.58
N GLY A 555 -9.78 -27.71 11.17
CA GLY A 555 -9.05 -27.83 12.42
C GLY A 555 -9.93 -28.30 13.59
N ARG A 556 -11.18 -27.84 13.68
CA ARG A 556 -12.13 -28.28 14.70
C ARG A 556 -12.58 -29.74 14.53
N ARG A 557 -12.77 -30.19 13.29
CA ARG A 557 -13.16 -31.58 12.99
C ARG A 557 -12.06 -32.58 13.33
N GLY A 558 -10.80 -32.23 13.07
CA GLY A 558 -9.65 -33.05 13.48
C GLY A 558 -9.56 -33.22 15.00
N HIS A 559 -9.66 -32.11 15.75
CA HIS A 559 -9.59 -32.17 17.21
C HIS A 559 -10.74 -32.97 17.86
N ARG A 560 -11.96 -32.90 17.31
CA ARG A 560 -13.09 -33.72 17.78
C ARG A 560 -12.91 -35.22 17.50
N ARG A 561 -12.20 -35.59 16.43
CA ARG A 561 -11.85 -36.99 16.14
C ARG A 561 -10.81 -37.51 17.14
N ASP A 562 -9.73 -36.76 17.36
CA ASP A 562 -8.67 -37.14 18.31
C ASP A 562 -9.20 -37.29 19.76
N VAL A 563 -10.14 -36.44 20.18
CA VAL A 563 -10.77 -36.52 21.51
C VAL A 563 -11.72 -37.72 21.61
N LYS A 564 -12.42 -38.10 20.53
CA LYS A 564 -13.24 -39.31 20.50
C LYS A 564 -12.37 -40.58 20.54
N GLU A 565 -11.26 -40.62 19.81
CA GLU A 565 -10.35 -41.77 19.80
C GLU A 565 -9.61 -41.93 21.13
N LYS A 566 -9.20 -40.82 21.78
CA LYS A 566 -8.58 -40.86 23.12
C LYS A 566 -9.55 -41.08 24.28
N GLY A 567 -10.85 -40.89 24.07
CA GLY A 567 -11.89 -41.20 25.06
C GLY A 567 -12.44 -42.63 24.96
N GLN A 568 -11.98 -43.41 23.97
CA GLN A 568 -12.33 -44.82 23.78
C GLN A 568 -11.16 -45.78 24.10
N GLN A 569 -10.00 -45.24 24.47
CA GLN A 569 -8.88 -45.96 25.10
C GLN A 569 -8.87 -45.63 26.59
#